data_AF-A0AA42CGL8-F1
#
_entry.id   AF-A0AA42CGL8-F1
#
_cell.length_a   1.000
_cell.length_b   1.000
_cell.length_c   1.000
_cell.angle_alpha   90.00
_cell.angle_beta   90.00
_cell.angle_gamma   90.00
#
_symmetry.space_group_name_H-M   'P 1'
#
loop_
_entity.id
_entity.type
_entity.pdbx_description
1 polymer ?
#
loop_
_entity_poly.entity_id
_entity_poly.type
_entity_poly.pdbx_seq_one_letter_code
_entity_poly.pdbx_strand_id
1 'polypeptide(L)' 'MSKISLACLALAMLAAVPLAACGGSGSTSTTAVQNTTVSKGQQLIDLKKALDTGAISQSEYDAQRQKILAAP' A
#
# COMPACT_ATOMS: atom_id res chain seq x y z
N MET A 1 -44.22 17.50 -18.05
CA MET A 1 -43.35 16.29 -18.07
C MET A 1 -42.60 16.24 -16.75
N SER A 2 -42.59 15.04 -16.18
CA SER A 2 -42.72 14.78 -14.74
C SER A 2 -41.51 15.17 -13.89
N LYS A 3 -41.83 15.74 -12.73
CA LYS A 3 -40.97 15.84 -11.54
C LYS A 3 -40.82 14.43 -10.96
N ILE A 4 -39.65 13.82 -11.15
CA ILE A 4 -39.23 12.58 -10.48
C ILE A 4 -37.84 12.92 -9.91
N SER A 5 -37.79 13.71 -8.83
CA SER A 5 -37.74 13.25 -7.43
C SER A 5 -36.58 12.28 -7.17
N LEU A 6 -35.41 12.88 -6.90
CA LEU A 6 -34.39 12.65 -5.85
C LEU A 6 -34.26 11.30 -5.07
N ALA A 7 -35.00 10.23 -5.39
CA ALA A 7 -35.08 9.04 -4.53
C ALA A 7 -34.66 7.70 -5.20
N CYS A 8 -34.36 7.68 -6.51
CA CYS A 8 -33.92 6.44 -7.20
C CYS A 8 -32.41 6.37 -7.48
N LEU A 9 -31.62 7.37 -7.04
CA LEU A 9 -30.15 7.35 -7.12
C LEU A 9 -29.53 6.58 -5.94
N ALA A 10 -30.28 5.65 -5.36
CA ALA A 10 -29.81 4.72 -4.34
C ALA A 10 -29.93 3.31 -4.92
N LEU A 11 -28.85 2.55 -4.74
CA LEU A 11 -28.93 1.11 -4.48
C LEU A 11 -28.83 0.10 -5.64
N ALA A 12 -28.07 0.38 -6.71
CA ALA A 12 -27.77 -0.67 -7.70
C ALA A 12 -26.32 -0.66 -8.25
N MET A 13 -25.34 -0.16 -7.48
CA MET A 13 -23.92 -0.23 -7.80
C MET A 13 -23.15 -0.89 -6.64
N LEU A 14 -23.49 -2.14 -6.33
CA LEU A 14 -22.69 -2.98 -5.46
C LEU A 14 -22.77 -4.44 -5.92
N ALA A 15 -21.59 -5.08 -5.96
CA ALA A 15 -21.33 -6.49 -6.21
C ALA A 15 -21.14 -6.94 -7.68
N ALA A 16 -19.91 -6.79 -8.16
CA ALA A 16 -19.22 -7.86 -8.89
C ALA A 16 -17.70 -7.56 -8.96
N VAL A 17 -16.96 -7.92 -7.90
CA VAL A 17 -15.51 -8.08 -7.99
C VAL A 17 -15.22 -9.57 -8.12
N PRO A 18 -14.84 -10.08 -9.30
CA PRO A 18 -14.07 -11.32 -9.35
C PRO A 18 -12.59 -10.98 -9.13
N LEU A 19 -12.11 -11.16 -7.89
CA LEU A 19 -10.69 -11.37 -7.65
C LEU A 19 -10.32 -12.75 -8.17
N ALA A 20 -9.84 -12.83 -9.41
CA ALA A 20 -9.09 -13.97 -9.95
C ALA A 20 -7.76 -13.41 -10.48
N ALA A 21 -6.68 -13.56 -9.73
CA ALA A 21 -5.82 -14.74 -9.79
C ALA A 21 -5.12 -14.91 -11.15
N CYS A 22 -3.97 -14.27 -11.30
CA CYS A 22 -2.84 -14.73 -12.12
C CYS A 22 -1.63 -13.96 -11.57
N GLY A 23 -0.64 -14.58 -10.95
CA GLY A 23 0.13 -15.71 -11.44
C GLY A 23 1.57 -15.19 -11.53
N GLY A 24 2.45 -15.70 -10.67
CA GLY A 24 3.84 -15.24 -10.62
C GLY A 24 4.56 -15.44 -11.95
N SER A 25 5.15 -14.38 -12.47
CA SER A 25 6.40 -14.42 -13.23
C SER A 25 6.91 -13.00 -13.42
N GLY A 26 8.04 -12.73 -12.79
CA GLY A 26 8.71 -11.45 -12.85
C GLY A 26 9.99 -11.48 -12.02
N SER A 27 10.78 -12.54 -12.18
CA SER A 27 12.19 -12.51 -11.77
C SER A 27 12.96 -11.67 -12.78
N THR A 28 12.63 -10.37 -12.82
CA THR A 28 13.52 -9.37 -13.37
C THR A 28 14.44 -9.01 -12.23
N SER A 29 15.52 -9.80 -12.10
CA SER A 29 16.69 -9.42 -11.32
C SER A 29 17.38 -8.25 -12.03
N THR A 30 16.71 -7.10 -12.10
CA THR A 30 17.43 -5.84 -12.25
C THR A 30 17.92 -5.55 -10.85
N THR A 31 19.18 -5.89 -10.61
CA THR A 31 20.01 -5.31 -9.57
C THR A 31 20.11 -3.81 -9.86
N ALA A 32 19.00 -3.09 -9.68
CA ALA A 32 19.02 -1.66 -9.51
C ALA A 32 19.63 -1.51 -8.13
N VAL A 33 20.94 -1.32 -8.11
CA VAL A 33 21.63 -0.65 -7.01
C VAL A 33 20.99 0.75 -6.97
N GLN A 34 19.79 0.79 -6.38
CA GLN A 34 19.08 2.00 -6.00
C GLN A 34 19.92 2.54 -4.85
N ASN A 35 20.97 3.26 -5.23
CA ASN A 35 21.72 4.13 -4.36
C ASN A 35 20.78 5.27 -3.95
N THR A 36 19.74 4.91 -3.22
CA THR A 36 18.92 5.85 -2.47
C THR A 36 19.88 6.44 -1.46
N THR A 37 20.14 7.73 -1.59
CA THR A 37 21.07 8.53 -0.76
C THR A 37 20.74 8.46 0.74
N VAL A 38 19.67 7.77 1.11
CA VAL A 38 19.13 7.59 2.46
C VAL A 38 19.54 6.21 2.95
N SER A 39 20.45 6.17 3.92
CA SER A 39 20.87 4.93 4.57
C SER A 39 19.67 4.16 5.16
N LYS A 40 19.78 2.83 5.24
CA LYS A 40 18.76 1.98 5.90
C LYS A 40 18.44 2.48 7.31
N GLY A 41 19.44 3.00 8.03
CA GLY A 41 19.25 3.59 9.36
C GLY A 41 18.29 4.78 9.35
N GLN A 42 18.45 5.71 8.39
CA GLN A 42 17.58 6.88 8.28
C GLN A 42 16.13 6.49 7.93
N GLN A 43 15.95 5.51 7.04
CA GLN A 43 14.62 4.98 6.71
C GLN A 43 13.93 4.36 7.93
N LEU A 44 14.68 3.65 8.78
CA LEU A 44 14.14 3.07 10.02
C LEU A 44 13.78 4.13 11.06
N ILE A 45 14.55 5.21 11.16
CA ILE A 45 14.24 6.33 12.06
C ILE A 45 12.95 7.00 11.62
N ASP A 46 12.79 7.27 10.34
CA ASP A 46 11.60 7.93 9.80
C ASP A 46 10.36 7.03 9.93
N LEU A 47 10.51 5.73 9.70
CA LEU A 47 9.47 4.74 9.94
C LEU A 47 9.04 4.71 11.42
N LYS A 48 9.99 4.78 12.37
CA LYS A 48 9.67 4.83 13.79
C LYS A 48 8.96 6.14 14.16
N LYS A 49 9.38 7.28 13.62
CA LYS A 49 8.67 8.55 13.82
C LYS A 49 7.22 8.47 13.35
N ALA A 50 6.96 7.86 12.20
CA ALA A 50 5.61 7.68 11.69
C ALA A 50 4.73 6.82 12.62
N LEU A 51 5.30 5.81 13.26
CA LEU A 51 4.60 5.03 14.29
C LEU A 51 4.35 5.88 15.54
N ASP A 52 5.36 6.59 16.01
CA ASP A 52 5.28 7.42 17.23
C ASP A 52 4.29 8.58 17.08
N THR A 53 4.10 9.12 15.87
CA THR A 53 3.08 10.12 15.56
C THR A 53 1.69 9.53 15.29
N GLY A 54 1.55 8.19 15.29
CA GLY A 54 0.31 7.51 14.95
C GLY A 54 -0.08 7.60 13.47
N ALA A 55 0.85 7.98 12.59
CA ALA A 55 0.63 8.03 11.14
C ALA A 55 0.56 6.63 10.52
N ILE A 56 1.15 5.62 11.17
CA ILE A 56 1.03 4.19 10.82
C ILE A 56 0.72 3.36 12.05
N SER A 57 0.15 2.18 11.83
CA SER A 57 -0.06 1.18 12.87
C SER A 57 1.19 0.34 13.15
N GLN A 58 1.20 -0.36 14.30
CA GLN A 58 2.29 -1.25 14.69
C GLN A 58 2.56 -2.35 13.64
N SER A 59 1.52 -2.92 13.03
CA SER A 59 1.67 -3.96 12.01
C SER A 59 2.31 -3.44 10.72
N GLU A 60 1.97 -2.22 10.31
CA GLU A 60 2.59 -1.56 9.15
C GLU A 60 4.05 -1.20 9.42
N TYR A 61 4.37 -0.78 10.64
CA TYR A 61 5.74 -0.56 11.08
C TYR A 61 6.56 -1.85 10.95
N ASP A 62 6.08 -2.96 11.49
CA ASP A 62 6.82 -4.22 11.48
C ASP A 62 7.04 -4.76 10.05
N ALA A 63 6.01 -4.68 9.20
CA ALA A 63 6.11 -5.09 7.80
C ALA A 63 7.12 -4.24 7.02
N GLN A 64 7.12 -2.92 7.21
CA GLN A 64 8.06 -2.02 6.52
C GLN A 64 9.48 -2.16 7.07
N ARG A 65 9.63 -2.30 8.38
CA ARG A 65 10.93 -2.53 9.03
C ARG A 65 11.61 -3.77 8.47
N GLN A 66 10.87 -4.86 8.31
CA GLN A 66 11.40 -6.08 7.69
C GLN A 66 11.84 -5.87 6.25
N LYS A 67 11.07 -5.13 5.44
CA LYS A 67 11.45 -4.81 4.05
C LYS A 67 12.75 -4.00 3.97
N ILE A 68 12.90 -2.99 4.82
CA ILE A 68 14.11 -2.15 4.86
C ILE A 68 15.34 -2.98 5.26
N LEU A 69 15.19 -3.89 6.23
CA LEU A 69 16.27 -4.77 6.69
C LEU A 69 16.61 -5.87 5.68
N ALA A 70 15.63 -6.38 4.95
CA ALA A 70 15.79 -7.43 3.94
C ALA A 70 16.27 -6.89 2.58
N ALA A 71 16.20 -5.56 2.36
CA ALA A 71 16.78 -4.94 1.18
C ALA A 71 18.30 -5.24 1.13
N PRO A 72 18.89 -5.50 -0.06
CA PRO A 72 20.33 -5.71 -0.22
C PRO A 72 21.15 -4.48 0.19
#